data_AF-A0A850XLU0-F1
#
_entry.id   AF-A0A850XLU0-F1
#
_cell.length_a   1.000
_cell.length_b   1.000
_cell.length_c   1.000
_cell.angle_alpha   90.00
_cell.angle_beta   90.00
_cell.angle_gamma   90.00
#
_symmetry.space_group_name_H-M   'P 1'
#
loop_
_entity.id
_entity.type
_entity.pdbx_description
1 polymer ?
#
loop_
_entity_poly.entity_id
_entity_poly.type
_entity_poly.pdbx_seq_one_letter_code
_entity_poly.pdbx_strand_id
1 'polypeptide(L)' 'GAPPNPPQATCGLRSASVRVRELGLGFGSEETLRFRYCGGGCPAPPTNHRLALASLGGGGVTAGGATPCCR' A
#
# COMPACT_ATOMS: atom_id res chain seq x y z
N GLY A 1 -21.43 4.37 1.87
CA GLY A 1 -20.59 4.67 0.69
C GLY A 1 -19.14 4.73 1.13
N ALA A 2 -18.24 4.05 0.42
CA ALA A 2 -16.80 4.15 0.69
C ALA A 2 -16.30 5.57 0.36
N PRO A 3 -15.36 6.14 1.12
CA PRO A 3 -14.81 7.46 0.81
C PRO A 3 -14.08 7.44 -0.55
N PRO A 4 -14.14 8.53 -1.33
CA PRO A 4 -13.42 8.63 -2.60
C PRO A 4 -11.92 8.54 -2.36
N ASN A 5 -11.24 7.68 -3.12
CA ASN A 5 -9.80 7.49 -3.02
C ASN A 5 -9.11 8.79 -3.47
N PRO A 6 -8.32 9.48 -2.61
CA PRO A 6 -7.61 10.68 -3.03
C PRO A 6 -6.63 10.37 -4.18
N PRO A 7 -6.24 11.37 -5.00
CA PRO A 7 -5.19 11.17 -6.01
C PRO A 7 -4.01 10.49 -5.35
N GLN A 8 -3.41 9.48 -6.01
CA GLN A 8 -2.38 8.62 -5.42
C GLN A 8 -1.21 9.46 -4.87
N ALA A 9 -1.34 9.90 -3.62
CA ALA A 9 -0.35 10.71 -2.97
C ALA A 9 0.93 9.86 -2.86
N THR A 10 2.09 10.51 -2.81
CA THR A 10 3.36 9.81 -2.61
C THR A 10 3.30 8.95 -1.35
N CYS A 11 4.05 7.85 -1.34
CA CYS A 11 4.14 6.95 -0.19
C CYS A 11 4.41 7.73 1.09
N GLY A 12 3.59 7.49 2.10
CA GLY A 12 3.71 8.16 3.39
C GLY A 12 2.73 7.63 4.41
N LEU A 13 2.90 8.11 5.64
CA LEU A 13 2.06 7.74 6.76
C LEU A 13 0.67 8.38 6.64
N ARG A 14 -0.37 7.56 6.75
CA ARG A 14 -1.77 7.94 6.74
C ARG A 14 -2.39 7.65 8.10
N SER A 15 -3.50 8.31 8.39
CA SER A 15 -4.28 8.05 9.60
C SER A 15 -5.76 7.99 9.26
N ALA A 16 -6.47 7.02 9.82
CA ALA A 16 -7.92 6.88 9.75
C ALA A 16 -8.47 6.63 11.15
N SER A 17 -9.65 7.19 11.43
CA SER A 17 -10.41 6.84 12.63
C SER A 17 -11.28 5.62 12.29
N VAL A 18 -11.04 4.51 12.96
CA VAL A 18 -11.71 3.22 12.69
C VAL A 18 -12.15 2.57 14.00
N ARG A 19 -13.23 1.80 13.96
CA ARG A 19 -13.68 1.03 15.13
C ARG A 19 -12.96 -0.30 15.20
N VAL A 20 -12.67 -0.79 16.41
CA VAL A 20 -11.91 -2.04 16.59
C VAL A 20 -12.55 -3.22 15.86
N ARG A 21 -13.89 -3.34 15.89
CA ARG A 21 -14.61 -4.39 15.15
C ARG A 21 -14.41 -4.38 13.64
N GLU A 22 -14.11 -3.22 13.07
CA GLU A 22 -13.94 -3.05 11.61
C GLU A 22 -12.59 -3.56 11.12
N LEU A 23 -11.65 -3.79 12.03
CA LEU A 23 -10.36 -4.39 11.70
C LEU A 23 -10.48 -5.89 11.39
N GLY A 24 -11.61 -6.53 11.70
CA GLY A 24 -11.85 -7.94 11.36
C GLY A 24 -10.99 -8.93 12.15
N LEU A 25 -10.45 -8.53 13.31
CA LEU A 25 -9.55 -9.34 14.15
C LEU A 25 -10.26 -10.23 15.17
N GLY A 26 -11.59 -10.30 15.14
CA GLY A 26 -12.40 -11.10 16.08
C GLY A 26 -12.84 -10.38 17.36
N PHE A 27 -12.54 -9.08 17.50
CA PHE A 27 -12.97 -8.26 18.64
C PHE A 27 -14.26 -7.49 18.30
N GLY A 28 -15.31 -7.64 19.12
CA GLY A 28 -16.60 -6.94 18.95
C GLY A 28 -16.68 -5.55 19.61
N SER A 29 -15.56 -4.81 19.74
CA SER A 29 -15.53 -3.55 20.49
C SER A 29 -15.99 -2.33 19.65
N GLU A 30 -16.72 -1.43 20.31
CA GLU A 30 -17.16 -0.12 19.79
C GLU A 30 -16.09 0.99 19.94
N GLU A 31 -14.98 0.69 20.61
CA GLU A 31 -13.88 1.64 20.78
C GLU A 31 -13.34 2.11 19.42
N THR A 32 -13.11 3.43 19.31
CA THR A 32 -12.57 4.05 18.08
C THR A 32 -11.10 4.37 18.27
N LEU A 33 -10.27 3.88 17.34
CA LEU A 33 -8.82 4.09 17.34
C LEU A 33 -8.39 4.98 16.17
N ARG A 34 -7.31 5.73 16.38
CA ARG A 34 -6.60 6.44 15.31
C ARG A 34 -5.58 5.50 14.67
N PHE A 35 -6.03 4.70 13.71
CA PHE A 35 -5.21 3.72 12.99
C PHE A 35 -4.26 4.42 12.02
N ARG A 36 -2.98 4.06 12.06
CA ARG A 36 -1.95 4.59 11.17
C ARG A 36 -1.42 3.49 10.25
N TYR A 37 -1.24 3.83 8.98
CA TYR A 37 -0.79 2.90 7.95
C TYR A 37 0.00 3.61 6.87
N CYS A 38 0.88 2.88 6.16
CA CYS A 38 1.59 3.39 5.00
C CYS A 38 0.71 3.26 3.75
N GLY A 39 0.61 4.31 2.96
CA GLY A 39 -0.20 4.31 1.74
C GLY A 39 0.21 5.39 0.75
N GLY A 40 0.13 5.06 -0.53
CA GLY A 40 0.50 5.93 -1.64
C GLY A 40 1.33 5.20 -2.71
N GLY A 41 1.68 5.94 -3.77
CA GLY A 41 2.56 5.46 -4.83
C GLY A 41 4.04 5.64 -4.51
N CYS A 42 4.90 4.75 -5.02
CA CYS A 42 6.36 4.86 -4.89
C CYS A 42 7.01 5.14 -6.26
N PRO A 43 6.98 6.39 -6.75
CA PRO A 43 7.75 6.75 -7.95
C PRO A 43 9.23 6.59 -7.62
N ALA A 44 9.94 5.78 -8.40
CA ALA A 44 11.37 5.55 -8.20
C ALA A 44 12.08 5.50 -9.55
N PRO A 45 13.29 6.07 -9.65
CA PRO A 45 14.11 5.94 -10.84
C PRO A 45 14.49 4.47 -11.08
N PRO A 46 14.82 4.10 -12.33
CA PRO A 46 15.31 2.77 -12.64
C PRO A 46 16.64 2.51 -11.89
N THR A 47 16.81 1.27 -11.43
CA THR A 47 18.07 0.78 -10.84
C THR A 47 18.50 -0.48 -11.58
N ASN A 48 19.79 -0.83 -11.57
CA ASN A 48 20.28 -2.03 -12.26
C ASN A 48 19.54 -3.29 -11.82
N HIS A 49 19.24 -3.42 -10.52
CA HIS A 49 18.44 -4.52 -9.98
C HIS A 49 17.03 -4.56 -10.58
N ARG A 50 16.35 -3.41 -10.65
CA ARG A 50 15.01 -3.32 -11.24
C ARG A 50 15.01 -3.58 -12.75
N LEU A 51 16.02 -3.07 -13.46
CA LEU A 51 16.17 -3.29 -14.89
C LEU A 51 16.44 -4.78 -15.16
N ALA A 52 17.30 -5.42 -14.38
CA ALA A 52 17.54 -6.86 -14.45
C ALA A 52 16.25 -7.66 -14.18
N LEU A 53 15.50 -7.33 -13.12
CA LEU A 53 14.22 -7.98 -12.83
C LEU A 53 13.17 -7.75 -13.93
N ALA A 54 13.10 -6.54 -14.50
CA ALA A 54 12.19 -6.24 -15.60
C ALA A 54 12.55 -7.06 -16.86
N SER A 55 13.83 -7.20 -17.18
CA SER A 55 14.33 -8.00 -18.31
C SER A 55 14.10 -9.50 -18.11
N LEU A 56 14.26 -10.01 -16.89
CA LEU A 56 13.95 -11.40 -16.53
C LEU A 56 12.44 -11.69 -16.48
N GLY A 57 11.63 -10.65 -16.26
CA GLY A 57 10.18 -10.73 -16.07
C GLY A 57 9.35 -10.99 -17.32
N GLY A 58 9.94 -10.90 -18.52
CA GLY A 58 9.27 -11.06 -19.82
C GLY A 58 8.62 -12.44 -20.09
N GLY A 59 8.76 -13.40 -19.17
CA GLY A 59 8.15 -14.74 -19.26
C GLY A 59 7.14 -15.10 -18.15
N GLY A 60 6.80 -14.20 -17.22
CA GLY A 60 5.78 -14.50 -16.20
C GLY A 60 6.05 -13.99 -14.77
N VAL A 61 6.89 -12.96 -14.59
CA VAL A 61 7.01 -12.31 -13.28
C VAL A 61 6.08 -11.10 -13.28
N THR A 62 5.02 -11.20 -12.49
CA THR A 62 3.89 -10.27 -12.43
C THR A 62 4.32 -8.81 -12.27
N ALA A 63 3.56 -7.91 -12.90
CA ALA A 63 3.78 -6.47 -13.06
C ALA A 63 4.12 -5.64 -11.79
N GLY A 64 4.20 -6.24 -10.61
CA GLY A 64 4.53 -5.58 -9.33
C GLY A 64 5.93 -5.85 -8.78
N GLY A 65 6.70 -6.79 -9.32
CA GLY A 65 8.00 -7.19 -8.74
C GLY A 65 9.13 -6.17 -8.91
N ALA A 66 9.05 -5.32 -9.93
CA ALA A 66 10.07 -4.32 -10.20
C ALA A 66 9.84 -2.99 -9.48
N THR A 67 8.62 -2.68 -9.02
CA THR A 67 8.29 -1.40 -8.38
C THR A 67 8.42 -1.45 -6.87
N PRO A 68 9.01 -0.44 -6.21
CA PRO A 68 9.00 -0.39 -4.76
C PRO A 68 7.57 -0.30 -4.24
N CYS A 69 7.33 -0.97 -3.11
CA CYS A 69 6.05 -0.94 -2.41
C CYS A 69 6.16 -0.02 -1.20
N CYS A 70 5.09 0.74 -0.94
CA CYS A 70 4.98 1.53 0.27
C CYS A 70 4.75 0.59 1.46
N ARG A 71 5.66 0.60 2.43
CA ARG A 71 5.58 -0.21 3.65
C ARG A 71 5.89 0.64 4.86
#